data_AF-A0A961FER1-F1
#
_entry.id   AF-A0A961FER1-F1
#
_cell.length_a   1.000
_cell.length_b   1.000
_cell.length_c   1.000
_cell.angle_alpha   90.00
_cell.angle_beta   90.00
_cell.angle_gamma   90.00
#
_symmetry.space_group_name_H-M   'P 1'
#
loop_
_entity.id
_entity.type
_entity.pdbx_description
1 polymer ?
#
loop_
_entity_poly.entity_id
_entity_poly.type
_entity_poly.pdbx_seq_one_letter_code
_entity_poly.pdbx_strand_id
1 'polypeptide(L)'
;MVWNLITKHLNPRRNLVAEQLRQLVESGRGNEVPERIPRMDRRHFNNSEHGLWHMLMGQITFRQADYEASLEHFRQGAEICPEVESFELARAQTYFFMERPAEAWACVYRFPVAELDTGWALRLCHYAYLCSDYERGLWLVGILVERYREAVNLDPSHLMERGLPPFSFVWFTSAAFHKLAGRLDSMRRTTQQLERDCFNYDFELAWQDLDAAEHGDYAALLRSVRAIREEQRPLGVPLGFHDVSIAVFQSFMAPSYRQALGILEAVRISEHDFPGLISILRLARARVAHVHGEELQERMMANTFLNEYPMLVPAEVAFQFGLLDYQETLKPRVRWMPQEA
;
A
#
# COMPACT_ATOMS: atom_id res chain seq x y z
N MET A 1 12.62 -3.35 -0.25
CA MET A 1 11.73 -3.17 0.92
C MET A 1 11.96 -4.22 2.01
N VAL A 2 11.92 -5.53 1.72
CA VAL A 2 12.24 -6.60 2.71
C VAL A 2 13.71 -6.59 3.18
N TRP A 3 14.63 -6.07 2.35
CA TRP A 3 16.07 -5.93 2.63
C TRP A 3 16.40 -5.21 3.95
N ASN A 4 15.67 -4.13 4.28
CA ASN A 4 16.00 -3.30 5.45
C ASN A 4 15.62 -3.95 6.79
N LEU A 5 14.63 -4.85 6.80
CA LEU A 5 14.22 -5.58 8.01
C LEU A 5 15.09 -6.81 8.29
N ILE A 6 15.54 -7.47 7.22
CA ILE A 6 16.39 -8.67 7.33
C ILE A 6 17.82 -8.30 7.76
N THR A 7 18.36 -7.19 7.26
CA THR A 7 19.78 -6.84 7.44
C THR A 7 20.08 -6.13 8.76
N LYS A 8 19.07 -5.56 9.44
CA LYS A 8 19.27 -4.81 10.70
C LYS A 8 19.60 -5.71 11.89
N HIS A 9 19.22 -7.00 11.83
CA HIS A 9 19.35 -7.94 12.97
C HIS A 9 20.30 -9.12 12.71
N LEU A 10 20.95 -9.20 11.55
CA LEU A 10 21.84 -10.32 11.20
C LEU A 10 23.29 -9.82 11.11
N ASN A 11 24.13 -10.25 12.05
CA ASN A 11 25.52 -9.83 12.20
C ASN A 11 26.31 -10.06 10.89
N PRO A 12 26.89 -9.01 10.25
CA PRO A 12 27.48 -9.10 8.91
C PRO A 12 28.86 -9.76 8.85
N ARG A 13 29.45 -10.22 9.97
CA ARG A 13 30.73 -10.93 9.93
C ARG A 13 30.53 -12.38 9.47
N ARG A 14 30.70 -12.59 8.14
CA ARG A 14 30.69 -13.88 7.43
C ARG A 14 29.38 -14.67 7.56
N ASN A 15 28.25 -14.07 7.14
CA ASN A 15 27.01 -14.82 6.89
C ASN A 15 26.98 -15.24 5.41
N LEU A 16 27.21 -16.53 5.14
CA LEU A 16 27.31 -17.11 3.80
C LEU A 16 26.03 -16.91 2.97
N VAL A 17 24.87 -16.95 3.62
CA VAL A 17 23.57 -16.74 2.96
C VAL A 17 23.42 -15.28 2.53
N ALA A 18 23.80 -14.35 3.39
CA ALA A 18 23.78 -12.91 3.08
C ALA A 18 24.78 -12.55 1.97
N GLU A 19 25.96 -13.16 1.96
CA GLU A 19 26.98 -12.98 0.92
C GLU A 19 26.49 -13.47 -0.44
N GLN A 20 25.94 -14.69 -0.49
CA GLN A 20 25.38 -15.25 -1.72
C GLN A 20 24.25 -14.38 -2.27
N LEU A 21 23.35 -13.92 -1.41
CA LEU A 21 22.25 -13.04 -1.80
C LEU A 21 22.77 -11.70 -2.35
N ARG A 22 23.73 -11.08 -1.65
CA ARG A 22 24.36 -9.83 -2.08
C ARG A 22 25.02 -9.98 -3.45
N GLN A 23 25.80 -11.04 -3.65
CA GLN A 23 26.46 -11.31 -4.92
C GLN A 23 25.46 -11.45 -6.07
N LEU A 24 24.34 -12.15 -5.85
CA LEU A 24 23.29 -12.29 -6.88
C LEU A 24 22.64 -10.95 -7.20
N VAL A 25 22.36 -10.12 -6.20
CA VAL A 25 21.75 -8.79 -6.41
C VAL A 25 22.71 -7.84 -7.11
N GLU A 26 23.96 -7.73 -6.64
CA GLU A 26 24.98 -6.83 -7.21
C GLU A 26 25.36 -7.20 -8.65
N SER A 27 25.28 -8.49 -9.01
CA SER A 27 25.50 -8.97 -10.38
C SER A 27 24.27 -8.91 -11.28
N GLY A 28 23.15 -8.34 -10.83
CA GLY A 28 21.91 -8.25 -11.59
C GLY A 28 21.17 -9.58 -11.76
N ARG A 29 21.56 -10.62 -11.03
CA ARG A 29 21.05 -12.00 -11.08
C ARG A 29 20.11 -12.32 -9.92
N GLY A 30 19.43 -11.30 -9.37
CA GLY A 30 18.50 -11.46 -8.25
C GLY A 30 17.31 -12.40 -8.54
N ASN A 31 16.97 -12.59 -9.81
CA ASN A 31 15.97 -13.56 -10.26
C ASN A 31 16.41 -15.03 -10.08
N GLU A 32 17.70 -15.32 -9.88
CA GLU A 32 18.21 -16.67 -9.60
C GLU A 32 18.11 -17.07 -8.12
N VAL A 33 17.72 -16.15 -7.23
CA VAL A 33 17.58 -16.42 -5.79
C VAL A 33 16.72 -17.66 -5.49
N PRO A 34 15.53 -17.85 -6.11
CA PRO A 34 14.69 -19.03 -5.89
C PRO A 34 15.34 -20.37 -6.28
N GLU A 35 16.35 -20.37 -7.15
CA GLU A 35 17.06 -21.59 -7.56
C GLU A 35 18.31 -21.83 -6.71
N ARG A 36 19.03 -20.75 -6.37
CA ARG A 36 20.35 -20.83 -5.72
C ARG A 36 20.27 -21.07 -4.23
N ILE A 37 19.40 -20.35 -3.53
CA ILE A 37 19.28 -20.43 -2.05
C ILE A 37 18.87 -21.82 -1.56
N PRO A 38 17.89 -22.53 -2.18
CA PRO A 38 17.52 -23.87 -1.73
C PRO A 38 18.66 -24.91 -1.82
N ARG A 39 19.66 -24.70 -2.69
CA ARG A 39 20.75 -25.64 -2.96
C ARG A 39 21.99 -25.43 -2.08
N MET A 40 21.99 -24.43 -1.20
CA MET A 40 23.14 -24.16 -0.33
C MET A 40 23.37 -25.33 0.65
N ASP A 41 24.64 -25.67 0.92
CA ASP A 41 24.97 -26.64 1.95
C ASP A 41 24.82 -26.00 3.33
N ARG A 42 23.88 -26.52 4.12
CA ARG A 42 23.47 -25.98 5.41
C ARG A 42 24.22 -26.60 6.58
N ARG A 43 25.07 -27.61 6.36
CA ARG A 43 25.75 -28.37 7.44
C ARG A 43 26.60 -27.51 8.37
N HIS A 44 27.06 -26.36 7.88
CA HIS A 44 27.96 -25.47 8.60
C HIS A 44 27.33 -24.11 8.90
N PHE A 45 26.02 -23.98 8.72
CA PHE A 45 25.34 -22.73 9.03
C PHE A 45 25.30 -22.53 10.54
N ASN A 46 25.62 -21.31 10.98
CA ASN A 46 25.28 -20.86 12.33
C ASN A 46 23.78 -20.51 12.41
N ASN A 47 23.28 -20.21 13.61
CA ASN A 47 21.85 -19.90 13.81
C ASN A 47 21.38 -18.71 12.94
N SER A 48 22.19 -17.66 12.81
CA SER A 48 21.85 -16.48 12.00
C SER A 48 21.76 -16.82 10.50
N GLU A 49 22.63 -17.71 10.01
CA GLU A 49 22.59 -18.22 8.63
C GLU A 49 21.38 -19.12 8.41
N HIS A 50 21.06 -20.00 9.36
CA HIS A 50 19.84 -20.81 9.33
C HIS A 50 18.59 -19.94 9.33
N GLY A 51 18.50 -18.95 10.22
CA GLY A 51 17.39 -17.99 10.27
C GLY A 51 17.22 -17.27 8.94
N LEU A 52 18.29 -16.70 8.37
CA LEU A 52 18.22 -16.03 7.07
C LEU A 52 17.78 -16.98 5.95
N TRP A 53 18.30 -18.20 5.93
CA TRP A 53 17.91 -19.21 4.96
C TRP A 53 16.41 -19.54 5.07
N HIS A 54 15.89 -19.77 6.28
CA HIS A 54 14.47 -20.01 6.52
C HIS A 54 13.60 -18.81 6.10
N MET A 55 14.03 -17.58 6.37
CA MET A 55 13.35 -16.37 5.92
C MET A 55 13.25 -16.31 4.39
N LEU A 56 14.35 -16.60 3.68
CA LEU A 56 14.37 -16.60 2.22
C LEU A 56 13.53 -17.74 1.63
N MET A 57 13.61 -18.94 2.19
CA MET A 57 12.80 -20.09 1.76
C MET A 57 11.31 -19.84 1.97
N GLY A 58 10.93 -19.26 3.12
CA GLY A 58 9.55 -18.87 3.39
C GLY A 58 9.04 -17.83 2.40
N GLN A 59 9.87 -16.89 1.96
CA GLN A 59 9.50 -15.92 0.91
C GLN A 59 9.43 -16.54 -0.48
N ILE A 60 10.30 -17.50 -0.81
CA ILE A 60 10.28 -18.21 -2.09
C ILE A 60 8.97 -19.00 -2.21
N THR A 61 8.66 -19.81 -1.21
CA THR A 61 7.42 -20.62 -1.15
C THR A 61 6.17 -19.74 -1.10
N PHE A 62 6.19 -18.62 -0.36
CA PHE A 62 5.11 -17.62 -0.36
C PHE A 62 4.81 -17.10 -1.78
N ARG A 63 5.84 -16.74 -2.55
CA ARG A 63 5.67 -16.25 -3.94
C ARG A 63 5.18 -17.33 -4.90
N GLN A 64 5.41 -18.59 -4.57
CA GLN A 64 4.90 -19.75 -5.31
C GLN A 64 3.48 -20.14 -4.87
N ALA A 65 2.86 -19.36 -3.96
CA ALA A 65 1.56 -19.65 -3.33
C ALA A 65 1.51 -20.97 -2.53
N ASP A 66 2.67 -21.55 -2.18
CA ASP A 66 2.76 -22.64 -1.20
C ASP A 66 2.82 -22.06 0.21
N TYR A 67 1.64 -21.61 0.68
CA TYR A 67 1.52 -20.91 1.96
C TYR A 67 1.79 -21.81 3.17
N GLU A 68 1.50 -23.11 3.07
CA GLU A 68 1.80 -24.06 4.15
C GLU A 68 3.31 -24.28 4.29
N ALA A 69 4.05 -24.49 3.18
CA ALA A 69 5.50 -24.57 3.24
C ALA A 69 6.13 -23.24 3.69
N SER A 70 5.54 -22.12 3.29
CA SER A 70 5.96 -20.79 3.73
C SER A 70 5.85 -20.61 5.24
N LEU A 71 4.69 -20.97 5.82
CA LEU A 71 4.48 -20.94 7.27
C LEU A 71 5.46 -21.83 8.01
N GLU A 72 5.71 -23.04 7.51
CA GLU A 72 6.63 -23.97 8.15
C GLU A 72 8.06 -23.43 8.17
N HIS A 73 8.52 -22.82 7.07
CA HIS A 73 9.83 -22.19 7.04
C HIS A 73 9.92 -21.01 8.01
N PHE A 74 8.91 -20.15 8.09
CA PHE A 74 8.92 -19.04 9.04
C PHE A 74 8.84 -19.52 10.50
N ARG A 75 8.10 -20.58 10.79
CA ARG A 75 8.04 -21.22 12.11
C ARG A 75 9.40 -21.77 12.53
N GLN A 76 10.03 -22.57 11.68
CA GLN A 76 11.36 -23.12 11.94
C GLN A 76 12.41 -22.02 12.13
N GLY A 77 12.34 -20.96 11.33
CA GLY A 77 13.20 -19.79 11.49
C GLY A 77 13.02 -19.08 12.83
N ALA A 78 11.77 -18.87 13.26
CA ALA A 78 11.46 -18.27 14.58
C ALA A 78 11.92 -19.14 15.75
N GLU A 79 11.93 -20.46 15.61
CA GLU A 79 12.45 -21.38 16.64
C GLU A 79 13.97 -21.31 16.78
N ILE A 80 14.68 -21.08 15.68
CA ILE A 80 16.15 -20.97 15.66
C ILE A 80 16.62 -19.57 16.11
N CYS A 81 15.89 -18.53 15.70
CA CYS A 81 16.17 -17.12 15.96
C CYS A 81 14.94 -16.42 16.54
N PRO A 82 14.57 -16.70 17.82
CA PRO A 82 13.36 -16.14 18.44
C PRO A 82 13.41 -14.62 18.61
N GLU A 83 14.60 -14.01 18.59
CA GLU A 83 14.80 -12.56 18.62
C GLU A 83 14.50 -11.85 17.29
N VAL A 84 14.35 -12.61 16.20
CA VAL A 84 14.10 -12.06 14.86
C VAL A 84 12.60 -11.91 14.64
N GLU A 85 12.07 -10.77 15.08
CA GLU A 85 10.64 -10.44 15.05
C GLU A 85 10.00 -10.48 13.65
N SER A 86 10.81 -10.28 12.61
CA SER A 86 10.34 -10.33 11.21
C SER A 86 9.71 -11.67 10.81
N PHE A 87 9.97 -12.77 11.54
CA PHE A 87 9.29 -14.04 11.31
C PHE A 87 7.81 -13.98 11.68
N GLU A 88 7.43 -13.34 12.79
CA GLU A 88 6.01 -13.23 13.17
C GLU A 88 5.25 -12.35 12.16
N LEU A 89 5.85 -11.26 11.67
CA LEU A 89 5.25 -10.43 10.62
C LEU A 89 5.11 -11.19 9.29
N ALA A 90 6.11 -12.01 8.93
CA ALA A 90 6.04 -12.84 7.74
C ALA A 90 4.94 -13.91 7.85
N ARG A 91 4.79 -14.55 9.02
CA ARG A 91 3.68 -15.47 9.31
C ARG A 91 2.33 -14.77 9.26
N ALA A 92 2.22 -13.58 9.84
CA ALA A 92 1.00 -12.78 9.78
C ALA A 92 0.58 -12.51 8.33
N GLN A 93 1.54 -12.06 7.50
CA GLN A 93 1.32 -11.90 6.07
C GLN A 93 0.83 -13.20 5.42
N THR A 94 1.48 -14.34 5.69
CA THR A 94 1.04 -15.63 5.11
C THR A 94 -0.38 -16.00 5.53
N TYR A 95 -0.74 -15.82 6.80
CA TYR A 95 -2.10 -16.07 7.27
C TYR A 95 -3.15 -15.16 6.60
N PHE A 96 -2.84 -13.89 6.30
CA PHE A 96 -3.77 -13.04 5.52
C PHE A 96 -4.03 -13.60 4.12
N PHE A 97 -3.00 -14.10 3.44
CA PHE A 97 -3.14 -14.71 2.11
C PHE A 97 -3.84 -16.08 2.13
N MET A 98 -3.84 -16.74 3.28
CA MET A 98 -4.62 -17.96 3.52
C MET A 98 -6.06 -17.68 3.97
N GLU A 99 -6.50 -16.42 3.96
CA GLU A 99 -7.82 -16.00 4.45
C GLU A 99 -8.06 -16.35 5.93
N ARG A 100 -6.99 -16.30 6.74
CA ARG A 100 -6.97 -16.61 8.19
C ARG A 100 -6.62 -15.37 9.03
N PRO A 101 -7.47 -14.33 9.04
CA PRO A 101 -7.13 -13.05 9.65
C PRO A 101 -6.97 -13.13 11.18
N ALA A 102 -7.67 -14.04 11.86
CA ALA A 102 -7.56 -14.17 13.32
C ALA A 102 -6.14 -14.61 13.73
N GLU A 103 -5.60 -15.62 13.07
CA GLU A 103 -4.22 -16.08 13.27
C GLU A 103 -3.20 -15.03 12.82
N ALA A 104 -3.48 -14.32 11.73
CA ALA A 104 -2.62 -13.24 11.27
C ALA A 104 -2.47 -12.15 12.35
N TRP A 105 -3.59 -11.69 12.92
CA TRP A 105 -3.57 -10.68 13.98
C TRP A 105 -2.93 -11.19 15.26
N ALA A 106 -3.11 -12.47 15.61
CA ALA A 106 -2.41 -13.08 16.74
C ALA A 106 -0.88 -13.01 16.61
N CYS A 107 -0.33 -13.14 15.39
CA CYS A 107 1.09 -12.90 15.12
C CYS A 107 1.46 -11.43 15.27
N VAL A 108 0.65 -10.50 14.74
CA VAL A 108 0.91 -9.05 14.85
C VAL A 108 0.96 -8.59 16.31
N TYR A 109 0.08 -9.10 17.17
CA TYR A 109 0.03 -8.70 18.58
C TYR A 109 1.21 -9.20 19.44
N ARG A 110 2.06 -10.08 18.89
CA ARG A 110 3.32 -10.46 19.52
C ARG A 110 4.43 -9.45 19.26
N PHE A 111 4.25 -8.56 18.29
CA PHE A 111 5.18 -7.51 17.95
C PHE A 111 4.83 -6.22 18.72
N PRO A 112 5.81 -5.48 19.27
CA PRO A 112 5.57 -4.15 19.82
C PRO A 112 5.14 -3.19 18.69
N VAL A 113 3.84 -3.01 18.45
CA VAL A 113 3.35 -2.25 17.27
C VAL A 113 3.91 -0.83 17.17
N ALA A 114 4.24 -0.21 18.31
CA ALA A 114 4.93 1.08 18.38
C ALA A 114 6.35 1.09 17.78
N GLU A 115 6.95 -0.06 17.50
CA GLU A 115 8.27 -0.23 16.89
C GLU A 115 8.20 -0.66 15.41
N LEU A 116 6.99 -0.85 14.86
CA LEU A 116 6.84 -1.29 13.48
C LEU A 116 7.43 -0.26 12.52
N ASP A 117 8.17 -0.74 11.53
CA ASP A 117 8.52 0.07 10.37
C ASP A 117 7.24 0.62 9.71
N THR A 118 7.27 1.88 9.27
CA THR A 118 6.10 2.55 8.69
C THR A 118 5.54 1.79 7.48
N GLY A 119 6.40 1.16 6.67
CA GLY A 119 5.97 0.34 5.55
C GLY A 119 5.18 -0.89 5.97
N TRP A 120 5.56 -1.54 7.08
CA TRP A 120 4.78 -2.63 7.65
C TRP A 120 3.46 -2.16 8.26
N ALA A 121 3.46 -1.04 8.99
CA ALA A 121 2.24 -0.48 9.54
C ALA A 121 1.21 -0.12 8.45
N LEU A 122 1.65 0.52 7.35
CA LEU A 122 0.79 0.81 6.20
C LEU A 122 0.29 -0.48 5.51
N ARG A 123 1.11 -1.53 5.44
CA ARG A 123 0.67 -2.83 4.94
C ARG A 123 -0.38 -3.48 5.83
N LEU A 124 -0.21 -3.43 7.15
CA LEU A 124 -1.22 -3.91 8.11
C LEU A 124 -2.50 -3.10 8.03
N CYS A 125 -2.41 -1.79 7.79
CA CYS A 125 -3.57 -0.97 7.43
C CYS A 125 -4.25 -1.51 6.18
N HIS A 126 -3.53 -1.82 5.10
CA HIS A 126 -4.13 -2.41 3.90
C HIS A 126 -4.84 -3.75 4.18
N TYR A 127 -4.26 -4.64 5.01
CA TYR A 127 -4.94 -5.87 5.42
C TYR A 127 -6.19 -5.60 6.27
N ALA A 128 -6.12 -4.66 7.21
CA ALA A 128 -7.28 -4.24 8.01
C ALA A 128 -8.40 -3.70 7.11
N TYR A 129 -8.04 -2.89 6.10
CA TYR A 129 -8.97 -2.45 5.07
C TYR A 129 -9.61 -3.65 4.38
N LEU A 130 -8.83 -4.57 3.82
CA LEU A 130 -9.36 -5.71 3.07
C LEU A 130 -10.27 -6.61 3.92
N CYS A 131 -9.98 -6.78 5.21
CA CYS A 131 -10.81 -7.52 6.16
C CYS A 131 -12.05 -6.75 6.67
N SER A 132 -12.27 -5.52 6.22
CA SER A 132 -13.31 -4.61 6.75
C SER A 132 -13.18 -4.33 8.26
N ASP A 133 -11.96 -4.40 8.81
CA ASP A 133 -11.69 -4.09 10.22
C ASP A 133 -11.16 -2.65 10.35
N TYR A 134 -12.09 -1.70 10.18
CA TYR A 134 -11.74 -0.28 10.13
C TYR A 134 -11.26 0.26 11.47
N GLU A 135 -11.72 -0.28 12.60
CA GLU A 135 -11.23 0.10 13.92
C GLU A 135 -9.76 -0.27 14.11
N ARG A 136 -9.35 -1.47 13.66
CA ARG A 136 -7.94 -1.85 13.72
C ARG A 136 -7.09 -1.00 12.78
N GLY A 137 -7.61 -0.65 11.60
CA GLY A 137 -6.97 0.31 10.71
C GLY A 137 -6.77 1.68 11.35
N LEU A 138 -7.80 2.22 12.01
CA LEU A 138 -7.74 3.49 12.76
C LEU A 138 -6.72 3.43 13.89
N TRP A 139 -6.64 2.32 14.63
CA TRP A 139 -5.64 2.13 15.68
C TRP A 139 -4.22 2.14 15.11
N LEU A 140 -3.96 1.37 14.04
CA LEU A 140 -2.63 1.29 13.40
C LEU A 140 -2.19 2.65 12.84
N VAL A 141 -3.07 3.33 12.10
CA VAL A 141 -2.74 4.64 11.51
C VAL A 141 -2.62 5.72 12.58
N GLY A 142 -3.35 5.63 13.68
CA GLY A 142 -3.21 6.53 14.83
C GLY A 142 -1.79 6.51 15.40
N ILE A 143 -1.19 5.32 15.56
CA ILE A 143 0.21 5.20 15.99
C ILE A 143 1.15 5.91 15.01
N LEU A 144 0.90 5.79 13.71
CA LEU A 144 1.70 6.50 12.70
C LEU A 144 1.52 8.00 12.79
N VAL A 145 0.29 8.51 12.87
CA VAL A 145 -0.01 9.95 12.97
C VAL A 145 0.76 10.59 14.13
N GLU A 146 0.82 9.93 15.29
CA GLU A 146 1.56 10.44 16.45
C GLU A 146 3.07 10.60 16.17
N ARG A 147 3.70 9.64 15.47
CA ARG A 147 5.12 9.75 15.07
C ARG A 147 5.40 10.94 14.16
N TYR A 148 4.47 11.25 13.26
CA TYR A 148 4.61 12.43 12.39
C TYR A 148 4.36 13.73 13.14
N ARG A 149 3.44 13.73 14.12
CA ARG A 149 3.25 14.88 15.01
C ARG A 149 4.50 15.18 15.82
N GLU A 150 5.22 14.16 16.29
CA GLU A 150 6.52 14.32 16.95
C GLU A 150 7.63 14.86 16.02
N ALA A 151 7.53 14.60 14.71
CA ALA A 151 8.49 15.14 13.74
C ALA A 151 8.31 16.65 13.53
N VAL A 152 7.07 17.17 13.69
CA VAL A 152 6.66 18.58 13.54
C VAL A 152 6.81 19.14 12.12
N ASN A 153 7.98 18.96 11.49
CA ASN A 153 8.23 19.32 10.10
C ASN A 153 7.84 18.15 9.18
N LEU A 154 6.84 18.36 8.34
CA LEU A 154 6.29 17.35 7.44
C LEU A 154 6.82 17.48 6.00
N ASP A 155 7.89 18.25 5.80
CA ASP A 155 8.61 18.31 4.53
C ASP A 155 9.09 16.91 4.09
N PRO A 156 8.84 16.47 2.85
CA PRO A 156 9.22 15.14 2.40
C PRO A 156 10.73 14.82 2.51
N SER A 157 11.61 15.81 2.32
CA SER A 157 13.06 15.60 2.45
C SER A 157 13.44 15.40 3.91
N HIS A 158 12.87 16.20 4.82
CA HIS A 158 13.05 16.06 6.26
C HIS A 158 12.58 14.70 6.78
N LEU A 159 11.42 14.24 6.30
CA LEU A 159 10.87 12.94 6.67
C LEU A 159 11.74 11.79 6.15
N MET A 160 12.24 11.89 4.92
CA MET A 160 13.12 10.89 4.31
C MET A 160 14.43 10.72 5.10
N GLU A 161 15.04 11.81 5.59
CA GLU A 161 16.23 11.75 6.45
C GLU A 161 15.98 10.98 7.76
N ARG A 162 14.73 10.95 8.23
CA ARG A 162 14.29 10.18 9.41
C ARG A 162 13.80 8.78 9.07
N GLY A 163 13.89 8.37 7.80
CA GLY A 163 13.37 7.08 7.33
C GLY A 163 11.85 7.00 7.32
N LEU A 164 11.15 8.13 7.32
CA LEU A 164 9.69 8.19 7.23
C LEU A 164 9.26 8.46 5.77
N PRO A 165 8.21 7.77 5.26
CA PRO A 165 7.64 8.11 3.96
C PRO A 165 6.97 9.50 3.99
N PRO A 166 6.61 10.06 2.82
CA PRO A 166 5.84 11.30 2.76
C PRO A 166 4.57 11.22 3.62
N PHE A 167 4.28 12.29 4.37
CA PHE A 167 3.15 12.31 5.31
C PHE A 167 1.79 12.10 4.64
N SER A 168 1.66 12.50 3.37
CA SER A 168 0.43 12.31 2.58
C SER A 168 -0.06 10.86 2.59
N PHE A 169 0.83 9.86 2.55
CA PHE A 169 0.43 8.45 2.63
C PHE A 169 -0.31 8.12 3.93
N VAL A 170 0.20 8.62 5.06
CA VAL A 170 -0.40 8.39 6.38
C VAL A 170 -1.69 9.18 6.53
N TRP A 171 -1.70 10.43 6.07
CA TRP A 171 -2.89 11.28 6.12
C TRP A 171 -4.04 10.69 5.29
N PHE A 172 -3.78 10.30 4.03
CA PHE A 172 -4.80 9.68 3.17
C PHE A 172 -5.25 8.32 3.71
N THR A 173 -4.35 7.52 4.30
CA THR A 173 -4.74 6.28 4.99
C THR A 173 -5.71 6.56 6.13
N SER A 174 -5.40 7.56 6.97
CA SER A 174 -6.25 7.98 8.07
C SER A 174 -7.61 8.48 7.58
N ALA A 175 -7.62 9.33 6.54
CA ALA A 175 -8.84 9.87 5.95
C ALA A 175 -9.73 8.75 5.36
N ALA A 176 -9.14 7.78 4.67
CA ALA A 176 -9.85 6.62 4.14
C ALA A 176 -10.54 5.82 5.25
N PHE A 177 -9.83 5.47 6.33
CA PHE A 177 -10.43 4.73 7.45
C PHE A 177 -11.52 5.52 8.17
N HIS A 178 -11.32 6.82 8.39
CA HIS A 178 -12.34 7.65 8.99
C HIS A 178 -13.59 7.75 8.10
N LYS A 179 -13.42 7.84 6.79
CA LYS A 179 -14.56 7.78 5.85
C LYS A 179 -15.30 6.45 5.94
N LEU A 180 -14.59 5.33 5.85
CA LEU A 180 -15.17 3.98 5.93
C LEU A 180 -15.87 3.69 7.27
N ALA A 181 -15.37 4.28 8.36
CA ALA A 181 -15.98 4.16 9.68
C ALA A 181 -17.14 5.16 9.92
N GLY A 182 -17.44 6.05 8.96
CA GLY A 182 -18.47 7.08 9.12
C GLY A 182 -18.09 8.17 10.14
N ARG A 183 -16.80 8.49 10.26
CA ARG A 183 -16.20 9.38 11.27
C ARG A 183 -15.37 10.51 10.65
N LEU A 184 -15.80 11.08 9.52
CA LEU A 184 -15.08 12.19 8.87
C LEU A 184 -14.91 13.40 9.80
N ASP A 185 -15.87 13.71 10.68
CA ASP A 185 -15.72 14.74 11.71
C ASP A 185 -14.50 14.52 12.62
N SER A 186 -14.20 13.25 12.93
CA SER A 186 -13.01 12.91 13.71
C SER A 186 -11.74 13.17 12.92
N MET A 187 -11.72 12.84 11.62
CA MET A 187 -10.60 13.17 10.74
C MET A 187 -10.39 14.68 10.64
N ARG A 188 -11.48 15.47 10.52
CA ARG A 188 -11.40 16.94 10.52
C ARG A 188 -10.73 17.46 11.80
N ARG A 189 -11.10 16.95 12.98
CA ARG A 189 -10.45 17.33 14.24
C ARG A 189 -8.96 16.94 14.26
N THR A 190 -8.61 15.76 13.76
CA THR A 190 -7.22 15.31 13.65
C THR A 190 -6.42 16.21 12.69
N THR A 191 -6.96 16.55 11.52
CA THR A 191 -6.33 17.47 10.56
C THR A 191 -6.12 18.85 11.17
N GLN A 192 -7.12 19.39 11.87
CA GLN A 192 -7.01 20.68 12.56
C GLN A 192 -5.92 20.66 13.63
N GLN A 193 -5.76 19.57 14.37
CA GLN A 193 -4.71 19.45 15.38
C GLN A 193 -3.32 19.37 14.71
N LEU A 194 -3.18 18.57 13.66
CA LEU A 194 -1.93 18.47 12.90
C LEU A 194 -1.53 19.80 12.25
N GLU A 195 -2.48 20.56 11.73
CA GLU A 195 -2.23 21.89 11.15
C GLU A 195 -1.71 22.89 12.20
N ARG A 196 -2.10 22.75 13.46
CA ARG A 196 -1.59 23.58 14.56
C ARG A 196 -0.20 23.14 15.02
N ASP A 197 0.02 21.83 15.05
CA ASP A 197 1.21 21.22 15.65
C ASP A 197 2.35 21.01 14.65
N CYS A 198 2.08 21.07 13.35
CA CYS A 198 3.02 20.73 12.30
C CYS A 198 3.06 21.78 11.17
N PHE A 199 4.11 21.76 10.37
CA PHE A 199 4.30 22.67 9.23
C PHE A 199 4.93 21.96 8.03
N ASN A 200 5.01 22.67 6.88
CA ASN A 200 5.48 22.14 5.58
C ASN A 200 4.65 20.97 5.03
N TYR A 201 3.34 20.98 5.28
CA TYR A 201 2.37 20.13 4.61
C TYR A 201 1.23 20.99 4.06
N ASP A 202 0.69 20.61 2.89
CA ASP A 202 -0.41 21.32 2.25
C ASP A 202 -1.75 20.93 2.90
N PHE A 203 -2.03 21.56 4.04
CA PHE A 203 -3.30 21.36 4.76
C PHE A 203 -4.49 21.94 4.00
N GLU A 204 -4.30 22.94 3.14
CA GLU A 204 -5.38 23.48 2.32
C GLU A 204 -5.92 22.42 1.36
N LEU A 205 -5.02 21.71 0.66
CA LEU A 205 -5.39 20.59 -0.20
C LEU A 205 -6.05 19.46 0.60
N ALA A 206 -5.52 19.16 1.79
CA ALA A 206 -6.09 18.16 2.69
C ALA A 206 -7.53 18.48 3.13
N TRP A 207 -7.84 19.76 3.39
CA TRP A 207 -9.21 20.20 3.68
C TRP A 207 -10.12 20.05 2.46
N GLN A 208 -9.63 20.38 1.27
CA GLN A 208 -10.39 20.19 0.01
C GLN A 208 -10.67 18.71 -0.27
N ASP A 209 -9.74 17.81 0.03
CA ASP A 209 -9.94 16.36 -0.07
C ASP A 209 -11.05 15.89 0.88
N LEU A 210 -11.09 16.38 2.13
CA LEU A 210 -12.15 16.05 3.09
C LEU A 210 -13.51 16.58 2.65
N ASP A 211 -13.57 17.81 2.16
CA ASP A 211 -14.80 18.42 1.66
C ASP A 211 -15.35 17.66 0.45
N ALA A 212 -14.47 17.27 -0.48
CA ALA A 212 -14.84 16.47 -1.64
C ALA A 212 -15.32 15.06 -1.24
N ALA A 213 -14.67 14.45 -0.25
CA ALA A 213 -15.03 13.13 0.25
C ALA A 213 -16.40 13.11 0.97
N GLU A 214 -16.77 14.21 1.65
CA GLU A 214 -18.04 14.37 2.35
C GLU A 214 -19.20 14.70 1.42
N HIS A 215 -19.00 15.66 0.50
CA HIS A 215 -20.08 16.22 -0.31
C HIS A 215 -20.16 15.63 -1.73
N GLY A 216 -19.12 14.91 -2.17
CA GLY A 216 -19.01 14.42 -3.54
C GLY A 216 -18.75 15.51 -4.58
N ASP A 217 -18.40 16.73 -4.16
CA ASP A 217 -18.02 17.83 -5.05
C ASP A 217 -16.50 18.00 -5.12
N TYR A 218 -15.94 17.71 -6.29
CA TYR A 218 -14.51 17.73 -6.55
C TYR A 218 -14.05 19.00 -7.28
N ALA A 219 -14.93 19.99 -7.48
CA ALA A 219 -14.63 21.17 -8.30
C ALA A 219 -13.49 22.02 -7.72
N ALA A 220 -13.42 22.18 -6.39
CA ALA A 220 -12.34 22.91 -5.72
C ALA A 220 -11.01 22.18 -5.86
N LEU A 221 -10.99 20.89 -5.49
CA LEU A 221 -9.82 20.04 -5.60
C LEU A 221 -9.28 19.97 -7.04
N LEU A 222 -10.16 19.84 -8.03
CA LEU A 222 -9.78 19.86 -9.45
C LEU A 222 -9.07 21.15 -9.87
N ARG A 223 -9.47 22.32 -9.34
CA ARG A 223 -8.79 23.59 -9.63
C ARG A 223 -7.37 23.58 -9.05
N SER A 224 -7.21 23.13 -7.81
CA SER A 224 -5.92 23.07 -7.12
C SER A 224 -4.96 22.11 -7.81
N VAL A 225 -5.41 20.89 -8.15
CA VAL A 225 -4.58 19.91 -8.86
C VAL A 225 -4.14 20.43 -10.24
N ARG A 226 -5.00 21.16 -10.96
CA ARG A 226 -4.62 21.81 -12.22
C ARG A 226 -3.56 22.89 -12.04
N ALA A 227 -3.69 23.71 -10.99
CA ALA A 227 -2.70 24.75 -10.69
C ALA A 227 -1.33 24.13 -10.40
N ILE A 228 -1.29 23.12 -9.52
CA ILE A 228 -0.07 22.37 -9.17
C ILE A 228 0.56 21.76 -10.43
N ARG A 229 -0.25 21.14 -11.30
CA ARG A 229 0.22 20.56 -12.55
C ARG A 229 0.90 21.58 -13.46
N GLU A 230 0.30 22.75 -13.66
CA GLU A 230 0.87 23.79 -14.53
C GLU A 230 2.15 24.40 -13.93
N GLU A 231 2.25 24.48 -12.60
CA GLU A 231 3.48 24.89 -11.92
C GLU A 231 4.61 23.88 -12.09
N GLN A 232 4.31 22.58 -12.07
CA GLN A 232 5.31 21.52 -12.22
C GLN A 232 5.72 21.25 -13.67
N ARG A 233 4.88 21.61 -14.64
CA ARG A 233 5.14 21.43 -16.07
C ARG A 233 6.51 21.94 -16.55
N PRO A 234 6.95 23.18 -16.22
CA PRO A 234 8.26 23.66 -16.64
C PRO A 234 9.44 22.91 -16.00
N LEU A 235 9.21 22.15 -14.92
CA LEU A 235 10.26 21.40 -14.22
C LEU A 235 10.61 20.07 -14.91
N GLY A 236 9.83 19.64 -15.90
CA GLY A 236 10.08 18.41 -16.64
C GLY A 236 9.89 17.13 -15.81
N VAL A 237 9.19 17.21 -14.68
CA VAL A 237 8.85 16.06 -13.84
C VAL A 237 7.69 15.26 -14.43
N PRO A 238 7.56 13.95 -14.14
CA PRO A 238 6.40 13.15 -14.56
C PRO A 238 5.08 13.74 -14.04
N LEU A 239 4.12 13.97 -14.93
CA LEU A 239 2.83 14.59 -14.61
C LEU A 239 1.66 13.60 -14.60
N GLY A 240 1.90 12.30 -14.86
CA GLY A 240 0.83 11.32 -15.03
C GLY A 240 -0.08 11.21 -13.81
N PHE A 241 0.46 11.39 -12.60
CA PHE A 241 -0.36 11.43 -11.39
C PHE A 241 -1.42 12.54 -11.44
N HIS A 242 -1.00 13.76 -11.74
CA HIS A 242 -1.91 14.91 -11.86
C HIS A 242 -2.88 14.75 -13.04
N ASP A 243 -2.40 14.25 -14.18
CA ASP A 243 -3.22 14.01 -15.37
C ASP A 243 -4.35 13.01 -15.08
N VAL A 244 -4.05 11.93 -14.35
CA VAL A 244 -5.06 10.95 -13.92
C VAL A 244 -6.02 11.57 -12.91
N SER A 245 -5.54 12.28 -11.89
CA SER A 245 -6.42 12.92 -10.89
C SER A 245 -7.40 13.88 -11.54
N ILE A 246 -6.91 14.72 -12.46
CA ILE A 246 -7.72 15.66 -13.23
C ILE A 246 -8.78 14.92 -14.04
N ALA A 247 -8.40 13.90 -14.79
CA ALA A 247 -9.33 13.15 -15.62
C ALA A 247 -10.39 12.42 -14.78
N VAL A 248 -10.00 11.84 -13.65
CA VAL A 248 -10.92 11.17 -12.72
C VAL A 248 -11.94 12.17 -12.17
N PHE A 249 -11.51 13.31 -11.62
CA PHE A 249 -12.44 14.31 -11.09
C PHE A 249 -13.31 14.94 -12.17
N GLN A 250 -12.78 15.21 -13.37
CA GLN A 250 -13.58 15.66 -14.51
C GLN A 250 -14.64 14.64 -14.92
N SER A 251 -14.33 13.35 -14.87
CA SER A 251 -15.28 12.29 -15.22
C SER A 251 -16.48 12.27 -14.27
N PHE A 252 -16.31 12.67 -13.00
CA PHE A 252 -17.40 12.74 -12.02
C PHE A 252 -18.41 13.85 -12.33
N MET A 253 -17.95 14.90 -13.03
CA MET A 253 -18.75 16.06 -13.39
C MET A 253 -19.32 15.97 -14.81
N ALA A 254 -19.01 14.91 -15.55
CA ALA A 254 -19.44 14.75 -16.93
C ALA A 254 -20.93 14.37 -17.00
N PRO A 255 -21.71 14.95 -17.94
CA PRO A 255 -23.17 14.77 -17.99
C PRO A 255 -23.62 13.42 -18.56
N SER A 256 -22.71 12.61 -19.10
CA SER A 256 -23.05 11.32 -19.72
C SER A 256 -21.89 10.34 -19.68
N TYR A 257 -22.23 9.05 -19.71
CA TYR A 257 -21.27 7.94 -19.78
C TYR A 257 -20.22 8.14 -20.87
N ARG A 258 -20.65 8.46 -22.11
CA ARG A 258 -19.72 8.65 -23.25
C ARG A 258 -18.72 9.78 -23.00
N GLN A 259 -19.16 10.90 -22.43
CA GLN A 259 -18.26 12.02 -22.14
C GLN A 259 -17.30 11.68 -21.01
N ALA A 260 -17.81 11.09 -19.92
CA ALA A 260 -17.00 10.65 -18.79
C ALA A 260 -15.92 9.65 -19.22
N LEU A 261 -16.29 8.64 -20.01
CA LEU A 261 -15.36 7.64 -20.53
C LEU A 261 -14.32 8.26 -21.47
N GLY A 262 -14.75 9.14 -22.38
CA GLY A 262 -13.85 9.83 -23.30
C GLY A 262 -12.77 10.66 -22.60
N ILE A 263 -13.10 11.28 -21.45
CA ILE A 263 -12.13 11.98 -20.61
C ILE A 263 -11.06 11.00 -20.08
N LEU A 264 -11.47 9.85 -19.56
CA LEU A 264 -10.56 8.83 -19.01
C LEU A 264 -9.72 8.11 -20.07
N GLU A 265 -10.22 8.01 -21.31
CA GLU A 265 -9.51 7.40 -22.45
C GLU A 265 -8.51 8.35 -23.11
N ALA A 266 -8.66 9.66 -22.91
CA ALA A 266 -7.73 10.67 -23.42
C ALA A 266 -6.40 10.69 -22.65
N VAL A 267 -6.38 10.20 -21.41
CA VAL A 267 -5.16 10.17 -20.58
C VAL A 267 -4.10 9.28 -21.21
N ARG A 268 -2.85 9.73 -21.19
CA ARG A 268 -1.68 8.98 -21.65
C ARG A 268 -0.71 8.83 -20.49
N ILE A 269 -0.36 7.60 -20.16
CA ILE A 269 0.61 7.26 -19.12
C ILE A 269 1.92 6.93 -19.82
N SER A 270 3.01 7.57 -19.41
CA SER A 270 4.36 7.35 -19.92
C SER A 270 5.08 6.23 -19.15
N GLU A 271 6.23 5.80 -19.65
CA GLU A 271 7.09 4.82 -18.96
C GLU A 271 7.73 5.35 -17.67
N HIS A 272 7.76 6.68 -17.49
CA HIS A 272 8.27 7.34 -16.29
C HIS A 272 7.22 7.51 -15.20
N ASP A 273 5.95 7.24 -15.52
CA ASP A 273 4.86 7.35 -14.56
C ASP A 273 4.74 6.08 -13.72
N PHE A 274 4.16 6.25 -12.52
CA PHE A 274 3.90 5.13 -11.62
C PHE A 274 2.93 4.11 -12.27
N PRO A 275 3.30 2.82 -12.41
CA PRO A 275 2.47 1.83 -13.10
C PRO A 275 1.06 1.65 -12.52
N GLY A 276 0.87 1.90 -11.22
CA GLY A 276 -0.43 1.79 -10.56
C GLY A 276 -1.48 2.78 -11.05
N LEU A 277 -1.09 3.83 -11.78
CA LEU A 277 -2.02 4.78 -12.40
C LEU A 277 -2.95 4.13 -13.43
N ILE A 278 -2.48 3.08 -14.10
CA ILE A 278 -3.30 2.33 -15.06
C ILE A 278 -4.47 1.65 -14.34
N SER A 279 -4.23 1.11 -13.15
CA SER A 279 -5.23 0.47 -12.29
C SER A 279 -6.29 1.48 -11.83
N ILE A 280 -5.85 2.70 -11.48
CA ILE A 280 -6.75 3.79 -11.11
C ILE A 280 -7.65 4.18 -12.29
N LEU A 281 -7.11 4.30 -13.50
CA LEU A 281 -7.92 4.55 -14.70
C LEU A 281 -8.92 3.41 -14.95
N ARG A 282 -8.53 2.15 -14.79
CA ARG A 282 -9.43 0.99 -14.93
C ARG A 282 -10.57 1.04 -13.92
N LEU A 283 -10.26 1.28 -12.65
CA LEU A 283 -11.25 1.42 -11.58
C LEU A 283 -12.19 2.60 -11.83
N ALA A 284 -11.67 3.75 -12.27
CA ALA A 284 -12.47 4.92 -12.60
C ALA A 284 -13.43 4.69 -13.77
N ARG A 285 -12.99 3.94 -14.81
CA ARG A 285 -13.87 3.57 -15.94
C ARG A 285 -15.01 2.67 -15.49
N ALA A 286 -14.72 1.68 -14.65
CA ALA A 286 -15.73 0.81 -14.07
C ALA A 286 -16.74 1.61 -13.21
N ARG A 287 -16.26 2.55 -12.40
CA ARG A 287 -17.11 3.49 -11.64
C ARG A 287 -18.01 4.33 -12.56
N VAL A 288 -17.47 4.87 -13.64
CA VAL A 288 -18.24 5.67 -14.61
C VAL A 288 -19.37 4.85 -15.22
N ALA A 289 -19.10 3.60 -15.62
CA ALA A 289 -20.14 2.69 -16.10
C ALA A 289 -21.20 2.42 -15.01
N HIS A 290 -20.78 2.20 -13.76
CA HIS A 290 -21.68 1.99 -12.63
C HIS A 290 -22.65 3.16 -12.41
N VAL A 291 -22.13 4.39 -12.30
CA VAL A 291 -22.93 5.59 -11.99
C VAL A 291 -23.94 5.92 -13.10
N HIS A 292 -23.65 5.53 -14.34
CA HIS A 292 -24.55 5.74 -15.48
C HIS A 292 -25.44 4.53 -15.80
N GLY A 293 -25.43 3.46 -15.00
CA GLY A 293 -26.29 2.29 -15.20
C GLY A 293 -25.87 1.37 -16.34
N GLU A 294 -24.62 1.45 -16.80
CA GLU A 294 -24.07 0.64 -17.89
C GLU A 294 -23.59 -0.73 -17.37
N GLU A 295 -24.52 -1.57 -16.90
CA GLU A 295 -24.22 -2.79 -16.12
C GLU A 295 -23.27 -3.78 -16.80
N LEU A 296 -23.37 -3.95 -18.13
CA LEU A 296 -22.48 -4.88 -18.85
C LEU A 296 -21.06 -4.34 -18.87
N GLN A 297 -20.89 -3.04 -19.09
CA GLN A 297 -19.59 -2.41 -19.17
C GLN A 297 -18.93 -2.30 -17.79
N GLU A 298 -19.72 -1.98 -16.77
CA GLU A 298 -19.28 -2.03 -15.37
C GLU A 298 -18.71 -3.41 -15.05
N ARG A 299 -19.48 -4.47 -15.34
CA ARG A 299 -19.06 -5.85 -15.02
C ARG A 299 -17.77 -6.23 -15.74
N MET A 300 -17.67 -5.93 -17.03
CA MET A 300 -16.47 -6.21 -17.83
C MET A 300 -15.25 -5.48 -17.27
N MET A 301 -15.35 -4.17 -17.04
CA MET A 301 -14.24 -3.34 -16.56
C MET A 301 -13.83 -3.71 -15.12
N ALA A 302 -14.80 -3.95 -14.24
CA ALA A 302 -14.54 -4.38 -12.87
C ALA A 302 -13.85 -5.75 -12.83
N ASN A 303 -14.26 -6.71 -13.67
CA ASN A 303 -13.58 -8.01 -13.75
C ASN A 303 -12.15 -7.87 -14.27
N THR A 304 -11.91 -7.04 -15.29
CA THR A 304 -10.55 -6.74 -15.76
C THR A 304 -9.69 -6.16 -14.64
N PHE A 305 -10.23 -5.20 -13.88
CA PHE A 305 -9.53 -4.62 -12.73
C PHE A 305 -9.21 -5.67 -11.66
N LEU A 306 -10.19 -6.47 -11.24
CA LEU A 306 -10.03 -7.48 -10.18
C LEU A 306 -9.07 -8.60 -10.57
N ASN A 307 -9.02 -8.98 -11.85
CA ASN A 307 -8.08 -10.00 -12.34
C ASN A 307 -6.62 -9.55 -12.24
N GLU A 308 -6.36 -8.25 -12.40
CA GLU A 308 -5.00 -7.70 -12.30
C GLU A 308 -4.65 -7.25 -10.88
N TYR A 309 -5.65 -6.82 -10.10
CA TYR A 309 -5.50 -6.28 -8.75
C TYR A 309 -6.41 -7.03 -7.77
N PRO A 310 -6.11 -8.31 -7.47
CA PRO A 310 -6.94 -9.14 -6.62
C PRO A 310 -6.99 -8.64 -5.17
N MET A 311 -6.08 -7.76 -4.74
CA MET A 311 -6.10 -7.14 -3.40
C MET A 311 -6.65 -5.72 -3.39
N LEU A 312 -7.37 -5.30 -4.44
CA LEU A 312 -7.80 -3.93 -4.65
C LEU A 312 -6.63 -2.92 -4.67
N VAL A 313 -6.89 -1.65 -4.97
CA VAL A 313 -5.89 -0.62 -4.68
C VAL A 313 -5.93 -0.28 -3.18
N PRO A 314 -4.80 0.14 -2.57
CA PRO A 314 -4.80 0.58 -1.19
C PRO A 314 -5.84 1.68 -0.93
N ALA A 315 -6.46 1.68 0.25
CA ALA A 315 -7.60 2.53 0.58
C ALA A 315 -7.27 4.01 0.48
N GLU A 316 -6.04 4.40 0.85
CA GLU A 316 -5.52 5.75 0.73
C GLU A 316 -5.48 6.23 -0.72
N VAL A 317 -5.12 5.35 -1.66
CA VAL A 317 -5.09 5.66 -3.09
C VAL A 317 -6.53 5.78 -3.60
N ALA A 318 -7.41 4.83 -3.27
CA ALA A 318 -8.81 4.91 -3.66
C ALA A 318 -9.50 6.18 -3.12
N PHE A 319 -9.19 6.58 -1.89
CA PHE A 319 -9.68 7.83 -1.29
C PHE A 319 -9.18 9.05 -2.06
N GLN A 320 -7.87 9.13 -2.31
CA GLN A 320 -7.24 10.26 -2.99
C GLN A 320 -7.82 10.53 -4.39
N PHE A 321 -8.28 9.49 -5.09
CA PHE A 321 -8.93 9.62 -6.40
C PHE A 321 -10.46 9.70 -6.32
N GLY A 322 -11.08 9.73 -5.14
CA GLY A 322 -12.54 9.74 -5.00
C GLY A 322 -13.23 8.45 -5.47
N LEU A 323 -12.49 7.34 -5.48
CA LEU A 323 -12.93 6.02 -5.94
C LEU A 323 -13.27 5.06 -4.79
N LEU A 324 -13.02 5.44 -3.54
CA LEU A 324 -13.18 4.57 -2.37
C LEU A 324 -14.58 3.97 -2.26
N ASP A 325 -15.63 4.79 -2.40
CA ASP A 325 -17.02 4.32 -2.27
C ASP A 325 -17.38 3.27 -3.33
N TYR A 326 -16.90 3.46 -4.57
CA TYR A 326 -17.11 2.47 -5.62
C TYR A 326 -16.26 1.21 -5.38
N GLN A 327 -15.02 1.36 -4.93
CA GLN A 327 -14.19 0.21 -4.60
C GLN A 327 -14.82 -0.67 -3.50
N GLU A 328 -15.51 -0.08 -2.52
CA GLU A 328 -16.25 -0.84 -1.51
C GLU A 328 -17.36 -1.71 -2.12
N THR A 329 -17.97 -1.29 -3.24
CA THR A 329 -18.95 -2.14 -3.95
C THR A 329 -18.29 -3.36 -4.62
N LEU A 330 -17.00 -3.28 -4.93
CA LEU A 330 -16.24 -4.37 -5.54
C LEU A 330 -15.67 -5.34 -4.52
N LYS A 331 -15.42 -4.88 -3.29
CA LYS A 331 -14.75 -5.65 -2.24
C LYS A 331 -15.40 -7.02 -1.95
N PRO A 332 -16.73 -7.21 -1.93
CA PRO A 332 -17.34 -8.54 -1.77
C PRO A 332 -17.02 -9.53 -2.91
N ARG A 333 -16.56 -9.04 -4.07
CA ARG A 333 -16.18 -9.86 -5.24
C ARG A 333 -14.71 -10.30 -5.18
N VAL A 334 -13.92 -9.71 -4.28
CA VAL A 334 -12.50 -10.00 -4.12
C VAL A 334 -12.35 -11.38 -3.49
N ARG A 335 -11.65 -12.26 -4.21
CA ARG A 335 -11.04 -13.45 -3.62
C ARG A 335 -9.56 -13.11 -3.43
N TRP A 336 -9.04 -13.36 -2.24
CA TRP A 336 -7.68 -12.95 -1.87
C TRP A 336 -6.60 -13.77 -2.59
N MET A 337 -7.03 -14.77 -3.35
CA MET A 337 -6.20 -15.70 -4.11
C MET A 337 -6.30 -15.43 -5.61
N PRO A 338 -5.18 -15.48 -6.36
CA PRO A 338 -5.25 -15.78 -7.77
C PRO A 338 -5.86 -17.18 -7.93
N GLN A 339 -6.97 -17.29 -8.66
CA GLN A 339 -7.33 -18.61 -9.20
C GLN A 339 -6.23 -18.98 -10.19
N GLU A 340 -5.73 -20.22 -10.09
CA GLU A 340 -4.80 -20.83 -11.02
C GLU A 340 -5.15 -20.42 -12.46
N ALA A 341 -4.17 -19.86 -13.18
CA ALA A 341 -4.25 -19.60 -14.62
C ALA A 341 -3.76 -20.83 -15.39
#